data_AF-A0A831M5F9-F1
#
_entry.id   AF-A0A831M5F9-F1
#
_cell.length_a   1.000
_cell.length_b   1.000
_cell.length_c   1.000
_cell.angle_alpha   90.00
_cell.angle_beta   90.00
_cell.angle_gamma   90.00
#
_symmetry.space_group_name_H-M   'P 1'
#
loop_
_entity.id
_entity.type
_entity.pdbx_description
1 polymer ?
#
loop_
_entity_poly.entity_id
_entity_poly.type
_entity_poly.pdbx_seq_one_letter_code
_entity_poly.pdbx_strand_id
1 'polypeptide(L)'
;MGKTIEYGLLALLLWSPLPAASVEEWSIFVVELAVAVMAAAYVLLEPKPALNRHLPPVLRPMRAVVAAFFGFIALQIVPLPSGLVRALSPGSYELQRLYSPGFSGRKVMSLSIAPSETLREGLFLAACFILGFLVLKTVVRGRRIRTIITVIV
;
A
#
# COMPACT_ATOMS: atom_id res chain seq x y z
N MET A 1 7.63 -15.58 -20.38
CA MET A 1 6.94 -15.14 -19.15
C MET A 1 7.49 -13.85 -18.54
N GLY A 2 8.80 -13.72 -18.27
CA GLY A 2 9.35 -12.52 -17.62
C GLY A 2 9.11 -11.19 -18.37
N LYS A 3 9.05 -11.22 -19.71
CA LYS A 3 8.72 -10.05 -20.53
C LYS A 3 7.29 -9.55 -20.33
N THR A 4 6.33 -10.45 -20.05
CA THR A 4 4.91 -10.07 -19.86
C THR A 4 4.73 -9.30 -18.57
N ILE A 5 5.37 -9.73 -17.47
CA ILE A 5 5.36 -8.99 -16.20
C ILE A 5 6.09 -7.64 -16.35
N GLU A 6 7.18 -7.61 -17.11
CA GLU A 6 7.92 -6.38 -17.39
C GLU A 6 7.07 -5.36 -18.17
N TYR A 7 6.39 -5.78 -19.24
CA TYR A 7 5.49 -4.90 -19.99
C TYR A 7 4.27 -4.49 -19.17
N GLY A 8 3.73 -5.37 -18.33
CA GLY A 8 2.66 -5.03 -17.39
C GLY A 8 3.09 -3.94 -16.40
N LEU A 9 4.30 -4.05 -15.82
CA LEU A 9 4.86 -3.04 -14.92
C LEU A 9 5.09 -1.69 -15.62
N LEU A 10 5.62 -1.71 -16.85
CA LEU A 10 5.83 -0.48 -17.63
C LEU A 10 4.51 0.19 -18.01
N ALA A 11 3.52 -0.60 -18.43
CA ALA A 11 2.19 -0.09 -18.72
C ALA A 11 1.55 0.52 -17.47
N LEU A 12 1.68 -0.11 -16.30
CA LEU A 12 1.16 0.43 -15.05
C LEU A 12 1.87 1.70 -14.59
N LEU A 13 3.20 1.79 -14.75
CA LEU A 13 3.95 3.01 -14.43
C LEU A 13 3.58 4.17 -15.36
N LEU A 14 3.41 3.90 -16.65
CA LEU A 14 2.97 4.90 -17.62
C LEU A 14 1.52 5.32 -17.37
N TRP A 15 0.67 4.37 -17.00
CA TRP A 15 -0.74 4.60 -16.81
C TRP A 15 -1.06 5.21 -15.45
N SER A 16 -0.30 4.95 -14.38
CA SER A 16 -0.61 5.40 -13.02
C SER A 16 -0.84 6.91 -12.81
N PRO A 17 -0.24 7.85 -13.57
CA PRO A 17 -0.53 9.28 -13.42
C PRO A 17 -1.77 9.75 -14.21
N LEU A 18 -2.20 9.04 -15.26
CA LEU A 18 -3.40 9.37 -16.04
C LEU A 18 -4.73 9.36 -15.24
N PRO A 19 -4.94 8.42 -14.28
CA PRO A 19 -6.15 8.38 -13.48
C PRO A 19 -6.38 9.61 -12.59
N ALA A 20 -5.37 10.46 -12.35
CA ALA A 20 -5.52 11.72 -11.62
C ALA A 20 -6.47 12.73 -12.30
N ALA A 21 -6.77 12.53 -13.60
CA ALA A 21 -7.75 13.32 -14.35
C ALA A 21 -9.11 12.62 -14.54
N SER A 22 -9.33 11.46 -13.89
CA SER A 22 -10.53 10.62 -14.00
C SER A 22 -11.27 10.54 -12.66
N VAL A 23 -12.32 9.71 -12.57
CA VAL A 23 -12.96 9.40 -11.28
C VAL A 23 -11.95 8.66 -10.41
N GLU A 24 -11.48 9.33 -9.37
CA GLU A 24 -10.35 8.92 -8.53
C GLU A 24 -10.55 7.53 -7.91
N GLU A 25 -11.77 7.22 -7.47
CA GLU A 25 -12.09 5.95 -6.80
C GLU A 25 -11.93 4.74 -7.74
N TRP A 26 -12.49 4.84 -8.96
CA TRP A 26 -12.37 3.79 -9.98
C TRP A 26 -10.93 3.62 -10.45
N SER A 27 -10.25 4.73 -10.57
CA SER A 27 -8.87 4.85 -10.95
C SER A 27 -7.93 4.13 -9.97
N ILE A 28 -8.08 4.42 -8.67
CA ILE A 28 -7.36 3.77 -7.58
C ILE A 28 -7.66 2.27 -7.59
N PHE A 29 -8.94 1.90 -7.68
CA PHE A 29 -9.35 0.49 -7.67
C PHE A 29 -8.72 -0.33 -8.81
N VAL A 30 -8.66 0.22 -10.03
CA VAL A 30 -8.02 -0.45 -11.17
C VAL A 30 -6.53 -0.64 -10.92
N VAL A 31 -5.84 0.36 -10.35
CA VAL A 31 -4.42 0.25 -10.00
C VAL A 31 -4.20 -0.82 -8.93
N GLU A 32 -4.98 -0.80 -7.85
CA GLU A 32 -4.92 -1.81 -6.78
C GLU A 32 -5.12 -3.22 -7.32
N LEU A 33 -6.16 -3.43 -8.14
CA LEU A 33 -6.47 -4.71 -8.75
C LEU A 33 -5.35 -5.19 -9.67
N ALA A 34 -4.83 -4.32 -10.53
CA ALA A 34 -3.77 -4.65 -11.45
C ALA A 34 -2.47 -5.03 -10.71
N VAL A 35 -2.12 -4.28 -9.65
CA VAL A 35 -0.99 -4.61 -8.78
C VAL A 35 -1.20 -5.95 -8.08
N ALA A 36 -2.40 -6.22 -7.57
CA ALA A 36 -2.73 -7.49 -6.92
C ALA A 36 -2.57 -8.68 -7.88
N VAL A 37 -3.08 -8.55 -9.12
CA VAL A 37 -2.93 -9.56 -10.17
C VAL A 37 -1.45 -9.79 -10.53
N MET A 38 -0.66 -8.72 -10.67
CA MET A 38 0.78 -8.86 -10.93
C MET A 38 1.53 -9.48 -9.75
N ALA A 39 1.16 -9.16 -8.52
CA ALA A 39 1.75 -9.75 -7.33
C ALA A 39 1.45 -11.25 -7.26
N ALA A 40 0.20 -11.66 -7.53
CA ALA A 40 -0.19 -13.06 -7.64
C ALA A 40 0.60 -13.76 -8.76
N ALA A 41 0.68 -13.17 -9.95
CA ALA A 41 1.45 -13.70 -11.06
C ALA A 41 2.94 -13.86 -10.71
N TYR A 42 3.53 -12.90 -9.99
CA TYR A 42 4.92 -12.98 -9.52
C TYR A 42 5.14 -14.10 -8.50
N VAL A 43 4.20 -14.31 -7.56
CA VAL A 43 4.28 -15.38 -6.57
C VAL A 43 4.20 -16.77 -7.23
N LEU A 44 3.35 -16.91 -8.24
CA LEU A 44 3.15 -18.14 -9.01
C LEU A 44 4.26 -18.40 -10.05
N LEU A 45 5.12 -17.42 -10.33
CA LEU A 45 6.19 -17.54 -11.31
C LEU A 45 7.38 -18.34 -10.76
N GLU A 46 7.69 -19.47 -11.41
CA GLU A 46 8.92 -20.22 -11.19
C GLU A 46 9.67 -20.43 -12.51
N PRO A 47 11.00 -20.17 -12.58
CA PRO A 47 11.87 -19.64 -11.53
C PRO A 47 11.71 -18.11 -11.36
N LYS A 48 11.88 -17.63 -10.12
CA LYS A 48 11.79 -16.21 -9.78
C LYS A 48 12.92 -15.41 -10.47
N PRO A 49 12.68 -14.16 -10.87
CA PRO A 49 13.71 -13.30 -11.45
C PRO A 49 14.92 -13.17 -10.51
N ALA A 50 16.13 -13.25 -11.07
CA ALA A 50 17.36 -13.16 -10.29
C ALA A 50 17.47 -11.81 -9.57
N LEU A 51 17.62 -11.83 -8.25
CA LEU A 51 17.75 -10.60 -7.47
C LEU A 51 19.14 -9.96 -7.69
N ASN A 52 19.20 -8.64 -7.82
CA ASN A 52 20.49 -7.95 -7.81
C ASN A 52 21.19 -8.18 -6.46
N ARG A 53 22.45 -8.63 -6.49
CA ARG A 53 23.24 -9.02 -5.31
C ARG A 53 23.44 -7.89 -4.29
N HIS A 54 23.29 -6.63 -4.71
CA HIS A 54 23.43 -5.44 -3.85
C HIS A 54 22.15 -4.99 -3.13
N LEU A 55 20.97 -5.52 -3.50
CA LEU A 55 19.69 -5.17 -2.87
C LEU A 55 19.43 -5.76 -1.46
N PRO A 56 19.88 -7.00 -1.12
CA PRO A 56 19.58 -7.63 0.17
C PRO A 56 19.90 -6.81 1.43
N PRO A 57 21.03 -6.07 1.53
CA PRO A 57 21.34 -5.32 2.74
C PRO A 57 20.39 -4.14 2.99
N VAL A 58 19.86 -3.50 1.94
CA VAL A 58 18.90 -2.39 2.06
C VAL A 58 17.48 -2.89 2.35
N LEU A 59 17.09 -4.03 1.76
CA LEU A 59 15.75 -4.58 1.92
C LEU A 59 15.47 -5.12 3.33
N ARG A 60 16.50 -5.56 4.08
CA ARG A 60 16.34 -6.10 5.43
C ARG A 60 15.75 -5.08 6.43
N PRO A 61 16.37 -3.90 6.66
CA PRO A 61 15.80 -2.90 7.55
C PRO A 61 14.48 -2.35 7.02
N MET A 62 14.35 -2.23 5.69
CA MET A 62 13.12 -1.74 5.06
C MET A 62 11.91 -2.63 5.35
N ARG A 63 12.09 -3.96 5.47
CA ARG A 63 11.01 -4.87 5.89
C ARG A 63 10.48 -4.56 7.28
N ALA A 64 11.34 -4.21 8.23
CA ALA A 64 10.92 -3.86 9.58
C ALA A 64 10.13 -2.54 9.59
N VAL A 65 10.61 -1.54 8.83
CA VAL A 65 9.93 -0.25 8.68
C VAL A 65 8.55 -0.42 8.03
N VAL A 66 8.48 -1.19 6.94
CA VAL A 66 7.21 -1.49 6.24
C VAL A 66 6.26 -2.25 7.16
N ALA A 67 6.75 -3.26 7.89
CA ALA A 67 5.92 -4.01 8.84
C ALA A 67 5.40 -3.13 9.98
N ALA A 68 6.23 -2.25 10.52
CA ALA A 68 5.83 -1.29 11.55
C ALA A 68 4.79 -0.29 11.02
N PHE A 69 4.98 0.23 9.80
CA PHE A 69 4.07 1.17 9.17
C PHE A 69 2.68 0.56 8.91
N PHE A 70 2.61 -0.59 8.25
CA PHE A 70 1.33 -1.27 8.00
C PHE A 70 0.71 -1.84 9.28
N GLY A 71 1.53 -2.26 10.25
CA GLY A 71 1.06 -2.63 11.59
C GLY A 71 0.39 -1.45 12.30
N PHE A 72 0.95 -0.25 12.16
CA PHE A 72 0.35 0.98 12.69
C PHE A 72 -0.96 1.34 11.98
N ILE A 73 -1.04 1.22 10.65
CA ILE A 73 -2.30 1.42 9.91
C ILE A 73 -3.36 0.41 10.36
N ALA A 74 -3.00 -0.86 10.52
CA ALA A 74 -3.92 -1.88 11.03
C ALA A 74 -4.41 -1.54 12.45
N LEU A 75 -3.50 -1.11 13.33
CA LEU A 75 -3.85 -0.66 14.68
C LEU A 75 -4.81 0.53 14.66
N GLN A 76 -4.70 1.43 13.67
CA GLN A 76 -5.62 2.56 13.53
C GLN A 76 -7.05 2.16 13.18
N ILE A 77 -7.23 1.03 12.49
CA ILE A 77 -8.52 0.55 11.97
C ILE A 77 -9.18 -0.45 12.94
N VAL A 78 -8.40 -1.28 13.62
CA VAL A 78 -8.91 -2.30 14.54
C VAL A 78 -9.72 -1.66 15.68
N PRO A 79 -10.93 -2.18 16.00
CA PRO A 79 -11.72 -1.67 17.12
C PRO A 79 -11.02 -2.03 18.45
N LEU A 80 -10.66 -1.01 19.21
CA LEU A 80 -10.00 -1.12 20.51
C LEU A 80 -10.95 -0.71 21.64
N PRO A 81 -10.77 -1.23 22.88
CA PRO A 81 -11.50 -0.75 24.05
C PRO A 81 -11.39 0.77 24.21
N SER A 82 -12.51 1.42 24.53
CA SER A 82 -12.61 2.88 24.66
C SER A 82 -11.60 3.48 25.65
N GLY A 83 -11.25 2.75 26.71
CA GLY A 83 -10.22 3.16 27.67
C GLY A 83 -8.81 3.22 27.08
N LEU A 84 -8.45 2.29 26.18
CA LEU A 84 -7.17 2.32 25.47
C LEU A 84 -7.12 3.49 24.48
N VAL A 85 -8.23 3.74 23.77
CA VAL A 85 -8.31 4.86 22.83
C VAL A 85 -8.21 6.19 23.57
N ARG A 86 -8.83 6.34 24.74
CA ARG A 86 -8.69 7.54 25.58
C ARG A 86 -7.25 7.77 26.05
N ALA A 87 -6.51 6.71 26.37
CA ALA A 87 -5.12 6.80 26.81
C ALA A 87 -4.15 7.12 25.65
N LEU A 88 -4.38 6.53 24.47
CA LEU A 88 -3.51 6.69 23.30
C LEU A 88 -3.84 7.93 22.46
N SER A 89 -5.12 8.25 22.29
CA SER A 89 -5.61 9.39 21.50
C SER A 89 -6.83 10.05 22.18
N PRO A 90 -6.61 10.90 23.20
CA PRO A 90 -7.70 11.59 23.88
C PRO A 90 -8.48 12.54 22.94
N GLY A 91 -7.82 13.10 21.92
CA GLY A 91 -8.47 13.97 20.92
C GLY A 91 -9.47 13.20 20.05
N SER A 92 -9.08 12.04 19.51
CA SER A 92 -10.00 11.19 18.73
C SER A 92 -11.19 10.72 19.59
N TYR A 93 -10.94 10.43 20.87
CA TYR A 93 -11.98 10.02 21.82
C TYR A 93 -13.02 11.13 22.05
N GLU A 94 -12.60 12.37 22.31
CA GLU A 94 -13.53 13.49 22.53
C GLU A 94 -14.34 13.82 21.26
N LEU A 95 -13.72 13.76 20.08
CA LEU A 95 -14.44 13.96 18.82
C LEU A 95 -15.51 12.89 18.59
N GLN A 96 -15.19 11.62 18.82
CA GLN A 96 -16.19 10.55 18.70
C GLN A 96 -17.28 10.66 19.78
N ARG A 97 -16.94 11.14 20.99
CA ARG A 97 -17.91 11.40 22.05
C ARG A 97 -18.91 12.49 21.68
N LEU A 98 -18.45 13.56 21.03
CA LEU A 98 -19.27 14.71 20.67
C LEU A 98 -20.12 14.46 19.42
N TYR A 99 -19.60 13.71 18.43
CA TYR A 99 -20.20 13.62 17.10
C TYR A 99 -20.75 12.23 16.74
N SER A 100 -20.51 11.17 17.52
CA SER A 100 -21.00 9.83 17.18
C SER A 100 -22.33 9.51 17.86
N PRO A 101 -23.41 9.23 17.10
CA PRO A 101 -24.70 8.83 17.67
C PRO A 101 -24.57 7.52 18.47
N GLY A 102 -25.09 7.50 19.70
CA GLY A 102 -25.06 6.30 20.56
C GLY A 102 -23.72 6.04 21.28
N PHE A 103 -22.88 7.06 21.45
CA PHE A 103 -21.60 6.94 22.16
C PHE A 103 -21.73 6.38 23.58
N SER A 104 -22.82 6.72 24.28
CA SER A 104 -23.06 6.36 25.70
C SER A 104 -23.10 4.85 26.00
N GLY A 105 -23.10 3.98 24.99
CA GLY A 105 -23.01 2.52 25.15
C GLY A 105 -21.86 1.85 24.41
N ARG A 106 -21.00 2.60 23.71
CA ARG A 106 -20.00 2.03 22.80
C ARG A 106 -18.70 1.70 23.53
N LYS A 107 -18.47 0.40 23.79
CA LYS A 107 -17.27 -0.10 24.51
C LYS A 107 -16.01 -0.21 23.64
N VAL A 108 -16.19 -0.24 22.31
CA VAL A 108 -15.10 -0.42 21.34
C VAL A 108 -15.12 0.68 20.29
N MET A 109 -13.97 1.25 19.99
CA MET A 109 -13.79 2.26 18.95
C MET A 109 -12.40 2.16 18.32
N SER A 110 -12.25 2.62 17.08
CA SER A 110 -10.98 2.75 16.40
C SER A 110 -10.21 3.98 16.89
N LEU A 111 -8.89 3.97 16.71
CA LEU A 111 -8.05 5.16 16.90
C LEU A 111 -8.29 6.21 15.82
N SER A 112 -8.56 5.76 14.58
CA SER A 112 -8.98 6.62 13.48
C SER A 112 -10.41 7.12 13.68
N ILE A 113 -10.64 8.38 13.34
CA ILE A 113 -11.96 9.03 13.33
C ILE A 113 -12.80 8.52 12.15
N ALA A 114 -12.15 8.20 11.03
CA ALA A 114 -12.77 7.68 9.82
C ALA A 114 -12.04 6.40 9.36
N PRO A 115 -12.33 5.23 9.99
CA PRO A 115 -11.62 3.98 9.71
C PRO A 115 -11.72 3.53 8.25
N SER A 116 -12.84 3.84 7.58
CA SER A 116 -13.05 3.54 6.16
C SER A 116 -12.09 4.32 5.26
N GLU A 117 -11.84 5.60 5.56
CA GLU A 117 -10.89 6.44 4.82
C GLU A 117 -9.46 5.95 5.05
N THR A 118 -9.10 5.65 6.30
CA THR A 118 -7.80 5.07 6.65
C THR A 118 -7.57 3.72 5.97
N LEU A 119 -8.61 2.89 5.84
CA LEU A 119 -8.54 1.63 5.11
C LEU A 119 -8.32 1.87 3.61
N ARG A 120 -9.06 2.80 2.99
CA ARG A 120 -8.90 3.13 1.56
C ARG A 120 -7.47 3.59 1.26
N GLU A 121 -6.97 4.57 2.01
CA GLU A 121 -5.60 5.06 1.83
C GLU A 121 -4.56 3.98 2.14
N GLY A 122 -4.81 3.16 3.16
CA GLY A 122 -3.94 2.04 3.53
C GLY A 122 -3.81 1.00 2.41
N LEU A 123 -4.91 0.66 1.73
CA LEU A 123 -4.91 -0.24 0.58
C LEU A 123 -4.13 0.36 -0.61
N PHE A 124 -4.36 1.64 -0.90
CA PHE A 124 -3.65 2.31 -1.98
C PHE A 124 -2.14 2.38 -1.73
N LEU A 125 -1.74 2.72 -0.49
CA LEU A 125 -0.34 2.69 -0.06
C LEU A 125 0.24 1.27 -0.18
N ALA A 126 -0.51 0.24 0.21
CA ALA A 126 -0.08 -1.15 0.06
C ALA A 126 0.16 -1.51 -1.41
N ALA A 127 -0.73 -1.11 -2.32
CA ALA A 127 -0.55 -1.29 -3.75
C ALA A 127 0.72 -0.58 -4.26
N CYS A 128 0.95 0.68 -3.87
CA CYS A 128 2.17 1.41 -4.22
C CYS A 128 3.44 0.70 -3.72
N PHE A 129 3.45 0.22 -2.47
CA PHE A 129 4.58 -0.52 -1.92
C PHE A 129 4.84 -1.84 -2.66
N ILE A 130 3.79 -2.60 -2.98
CA ILE A 130 3.89 -3.85 -3.74
C ILE A 130 4.39 -3.58 -5.16
N LEU A 131 3.88 -2.54 -5.83
CA LEU A 131 4.33 -2.13 -7.15
C LEU A 131 5.83 -1.79 -7.13
N GLY A 132 6.27 -0.94 -6.18
CA GLY A 132 7.69 -0.60 -6.01
C GLY A 132 8.55 -1.84 -5.75
N PHE A 133 8.07 -2.78 -4.92
CA PHE A 133 8.75 -4.05 -4.69
C PHE A 133 8.87 -4.90 -5.96
N LEU A 134 7.81 -5.02 -6.76
CA LEU A 134 7.81 -5.75 -8.03
C LEU A 134 8.75 -5.13 -9.05
N VAL A 135 8.80 -3.80 -9.12
CA VAL A 135 9.77 -3.05 -9.94
C VAL A 135 11.20 -3.41 -9.52
N LEU A 136 11.53 -3.30 -8.22
CA LEU A 136 12.87 -3.64 -7.70
C LEU A 136 13.25 -5.10 -7.97
N LYS A 137 12.29 -6.03 -7.92
CA LYS A 137 12.52 -7.46 -8.17
C LYS A 137 12.67 -7.80 -9.66
N THR A 138 12.04 -7.04 -10.55
CA THR A 138 11.97 -7.37 -11.99
C THR A 138 13.02 -6.59 -12.82
N VAL A 139 13.43 -5.42 -12.34
CA VAL A 139 14.30 -4.49 -13.07
C VAL A 139 15.74 -4.63 -12.59
N VAL A 140 16.44 -5.61 -13.18
CA VAL A 140 17.78 -6.02 -12.73
C VAL A 140 18.90 -5.45 -13.62
N ARG A 141 18.59 -4.98 -14.84
CA ARG A 141 19.59 -4.53 -15.83
C ARG A 141 19.58 -3.01 -16.00
N GLY A 142 20.76 -2.39 -16.07
CA GLY A 142 20.92 -0.92 -16.21
C GLY A 142 20.22 -0.31 -17.44
N ARG A 143 20.10 -1.05 -18.56
CA ARG A 143 19.29 -0.60 -19.71
C ARG A 143 17.81 -0.47 -19.37
N ARG A 144 17.27 -1.34 -18.50
CA ARG A 144 15.86 -1.30 -18.07
C ARG A 144 15.57 -0.18 -17.08
N ILE A 145 16.54 0.13 -16.21
CA ILE A 145 16.44 1.30 -15.31
C ILE A 145 16.32 2.58 -16.14
N ARG A 146 17.12 2.71 -17.22
CA ARG A 146 16.98 3.82 -18.17
C ARG A 146 15.59 3.87 -18.82
N THR A 147 15.05 2.73 -19.27
CA THR A 147 13.70 2.69 -19.84
C THR A 147 12.63 3.14 -18.85
N ILE A 148 12.73 2.73 -17.57
CA ILE A 148 11.79 3.18 -16.54
C ILE A 148 11.91 4.68 -16.30
N ILE A 149 13.14 5.21 -16.20
CA ILE A 149 13.35 6.66 -16.05
C ILE A 149 12.75 7.41 -17.24
N THR A 150 12.93 6.92 -18.47
CA THR A 150 12.34 7.54 -19.68
C THR A 150 10.82 7.43 -19.75
N VAL A 151 10.20 6.46 -19.08
CA VAL A 151 8.73 6.32 -19.04
C VAL A 151 8.11 7.21 -17.96
N ILE A 152 8.88 7.52 -16.89
CA ILE A 152 8.43 8.33 -15.77
C ILE A 152 8.67 9.84 -16.00
N VAL A 153 9.72 10.20 -16.76
CA VAL A 153 10.08 11.59 -17.14
C VAL A 153 9.40 11.97 -18.44
#